data_AF-A0AB39VN79-F1
#
_entry.id   AF-A0AB39VN79-F1
#
_cell.length_a   1.000
_cell.length_b   1.000
_cell.length_c   1.000
_cell.angle_alpha   90.00
_cell.angle_beta   90.00
_cell.angle_gamma   90.00
#
_symmetry.space_group_name_H-M   'P 1'
#
loop_
_entity.id
_entity.type
_entity.pdbx_description
1 polymer ?
#
loop_
_entity_poly.entity_id
_entity_poly.type
_entity_poly.pdbx_seq_one_letter_code
_entity_poly.pdbx_strand_id
1 'polypeptide(L)'
;MKVGVSQLIKVIGDDRINYQILNHAITSIRTAKAHSTISFKTDAVTAVGELAGTNKVGLVIWVDEAVFNTELAKLGEGVKS
;
A
#
# COMPACT_ATOMS: atom_id res chain seq x y z
N MET A 1 7.54 4.19 21.42
CA MET A 1 8.53 3.33 20.74
C MET A 1 8.42 3.59 19.24
N LYS A 2 9.49 4.07 18.56
CA LYS A 2 9.48 4.22 17.10
C LYS A 2 9.91 2.89 16.48
N VAL A 3 8.96 2.12 15.95
CA VAL A 3 9.26 0.91 15.18
C VAL A 3 9.55 1.34 13.75
N GLY A 4 10.73 0.99 13.22
CA GLY A 4 11.04 1.23 11.81
C GLY A 4 10.13 0.37 10.92
N VAL A 5 9.76 0.88 9.74
CA VAL A 5 8.82 0.18 8.85
C VAL A 5 9.32 -1.21 8.45
N SER A 6 10.63 -1.38 8.26
CA SER A 6 11.27 -2.67 7.99
C SER A 6 11.12 -3.66 9.15
N GLN A 7 11.23 -3.18 10.40
CA GLN A 7 11.02 -4.01 11.58
C GLN A 7 9.55 -4.40 11.74
N LEU A 8 8.62 -3.50 11.40
CA LEU A 8 7.19 -3.80 11.40
C LEU A 8 6.86 -4.91 10.37
N ILE A 9 7.31 -4.75 9.14
CA ILE A 9 7.14 -5.74 8.06
C ILE A 9 7.70 -7.10 8.47
N LYS A 10 8.92 -7.11 9.02
CA LYS A 10 9.57 -8.33 9.52
C LYS A 10 8.76 -9.05 10.61
N VAL A 11 8.12 -8.30 11.51
CA VAL A 11 7.30 -8.89 12.59
C VAL A 11 5.98 -9.44 12.06
N ILE A 12 5.38 -8.81 11.04
CA ILE A 12 4.16 -9.29 10.40
C ILE A 12 4.44 -10.60 9.63
N GLY A 13 5.57 -10.67 8.95
CA GLY A 13 5.96 -11.78 8.08
C GLY A 13 5.47 -11.57 6.65
N ASP A 14 6.39 -11.71 5.68
CA ASP A 14 6.14 -11.43 4.26
C ASP A 14 5.02 -12.32 3.67
N ASP A 15 4.82 -13.53 4.21
CA ASP A 15 3.76 -14.47 3.81
C ASP A 15 2.33 -13.95 4.11
N ARG A 16 2.20 -12.97 4.99
CA ARG A 16 0.92 -12.39 5.41
C ARG A 16 0.64 -11.03 4.78
N ILE A 17 1.60 -10.50 4.02
CA ILE A 17 1.52 -9.18 3.41
C ILE A 17 1.13 -9.33 1.95
N ASN A 18 0.01 -8.70 1.60
CA ASN A 18 -0.26 -8.35 0.20
C ASN A 18 0.12 -6.89 0.02
N TYR A 19 0.87 -6.57 -1.02
CA TYR A 19 1.04 -5.20 -1.46
C TYR A 19 0.27 -4.98 -2.77
N GLN A 20 -0.19 -3.75 -2.96
CA GLN A 20 -0.80 -3.30 -4.18
C GLN A 20 -0.18 -1.95 -4.54
N ILE A 21 0.25 -1.81 -5.79
CA ILE A 21 0.76 -0.53 -6.28
C ILE A 21 -0.40 0.45 -6.35
N LEU A 22 -0.30 1.54 -5.59
CA LEU A 22 -1.38 2.52 -5.45
C LEU A 22 -1.86 3.04 -6.80
N ASN A 23 -0.94 3.31 -7.75
CA ASN A 23 -1.28 3.79 -9.10
C ASN A 23 -2.25 2.87 -9.87
N HIS A 24 -2.28 1.57 -9.57
CA HIS A 24 -3.22 0.63 -10.18
C HIS A 24 -4.57 0.56 -9.46
N ALA A 25 -4.67 1.11 -8.25
CA ALA A 25 -5.82 1.06 -7.37
C ALA A 25 -6.58 2.39 -7.28
N ILE A 26 -5.97 3.50 -7.72
CA ILE A 26 -6.53 4.84 -7.64
C ILE A 26 -7.80 4.95 -8.49
N THR A 27 -8.81 5.56 -7.92
CA THR A 27 -10.10 5.85 -8.57
C THR A 27 -10.35 7.35 -8.71
N SER A 28 -9.75 8.17 -7.85
CA SER A 28 -9.87 9.62 -7.90
C SER A 28 -8.72 10.27 -7.17
N ILE A 29 -8.27 11.41 -7.69
CA ILE A 29 -7.34 12.32 -7.03
C ILE A 29 -7.99 13.70 -7.01
N ARG A 30 -8.06 14.32 -5.83
CA ARG A 30 -8.49 15.71 -5.68
C ARG A 30 -7.38 16.49 -4.97
N THR A 31 -6.89 17.53 -5.62
CA THR A 31 -5.84 18.38 -5.07
C THR A 31 -6.44 19.67 -4.52
N ALA A 32 -6.09 20.00 -3.27
CA ALA A 32 -6.35 21.27 -2.61
C ALA A 32 -5.03 21.96 -2.28
N LYS A 33 -5.05 23.25 -1.91
CA LYS A 33 -3.84 24.05 -1.68
C LYS A 33 -2.84 23.45 -0.69
N ALA A 34 -3.28 22.62 0.26
CA ALA A 34 -2.44 22.05 1.32
C ALA A 34 -2.41 20.52 1.36
N HIS A 35 -3.21 19.83 0.54
CA HIS A 35 -3.28 18.37 0.56
C HIS A 35 -3.87 17.81 -0.73
N SER A 36 -3.52 16.56 -1.04
CA SER A 36 -4.19 15.74 -2.04
C SER A 36 -5.00 14.66 -1.34
N THR A 37 -6.26 14.51 -1.73
CA THR A 37 -7.11 13.39 -1.34
C THR A 37 -7.04 12.35 -2.44
N ILE A 38 -6.58 11.14 -2.10
CA ILE A 38 -6.50 10.01 -3.00
C ILE A 38 -7.52 8.97 -2.57
N SER A 39 -8.43 8.61 -3.48
CA SER A 39 -9.37 7.50 -3.28
C SER A 39 -8.87 6.29 -4.05
N PHE A 40 -8.74 5.14 -3.38
CA PHE A 40 -8.32 3.88 -3.99
C PHE A 40 -9.21 2.73 -3.52
N LYS A 41 -9.25 1.65 -4.31
CA LYS A 41 -9.98 0.43 -3.96
C LYS A 41 -9.03 -0.57 -3.31
N THR A 42 -9.54 -1.30 -2.32
CA THR A 42 -8.86 -2.45 -1.71
C THR A 42 -9.69 -3.72 -1.92
N ASP A 43 -9.15 -4.85 -1.49
CA ASP A 43 -9.94 -6.06 -1.31
C ASP A 43 -11.15 -5.80 -0.39
N ALA A 44 -12.22 -6.57 -0.61
CA ALA A 44 -13.46 -6.42 0.13
C ALA A 44 -13.27 -6.81 1.60
N VAL A 45 -13.58 -5.87 2.49
CA VAL A 45 -13.74 -6.12 3.92
C VAL A 45 -15.08 -6.82 4.11
N THR A 46 -15.09 -7.99 4.75
CA THR A 46 -16.31 -8.78 4.95
C THR A 46 -16.73 -8.77 6.42
N ALA A 47 -18.04 -8.88 6.67
CA ALA A 47 -18.56 -8.97 8.04
C ALA A 47 -18.03 -10.21 8.78
N VAL A 48 -17.88 -11.34 8.07
CA VAL A 48 -17.31 -12.56 8.63
C VAL A 48 -15.84 -12.35 9.00
N GLY A 49 -15.06 -11.71 8.13
CA GLY A 49 -13.67 -11.40 8.41
C GLY A 49 -13.50 -10.38 9.54
N GLU A 50 -14.48 -9.53 9.79
CA GLU A 50 -14.45 -8.55 10.89
C GLU A 50 -14.65 -9.26 12.22
N LEU A 51 -15.68 -10.11 12.30
CA LEU A 51 -15.98 -10.92 13.48
C LEU A 51 -14.85 -11.90 13.82
N ALA A 52 -14.19 -12.44 12.80
CA ALA A 52 -13.07 -13.36 12.97
C ALA A 52 -11.71 -12.67 13.16
N GLY A 53 -11.64 -11.34 13.00
CA GLY A 53 -10.37 -10.59 13.04
C GLY A 53 -9.39 -10.99 11.92
N THR A 54 -9.91 -11.46 10.78
CA THR A 54 -9.11 -11.93 9.63
C THR A 54 -9.12 -10.96 8.45
N ASN A 55 -9.85 -9.85 8.55
CA ASN A 55 -9.79 -8.79 7.55
C ASN A 55 -8.37 -8.20 7.48
N LYS A 56 -7.93 -7.85 6.26
CA LYS A 56 -6.66 -7.15 6.08
C LYS A 56 -6.79 -5.70 6.48
N VAL A 57 -5.73 -5.17 7.09
CA VAL A 57 -5.59 -3.74 7.39
C VAL A 57 -4.65 -3.10 6.37
N GLY A 58 -5.05 -1.96 5.82
CA GLY A 58 -4.20 -1.19 4.90
C GLY A 58 -3.13 -0.39 5.63
N LEU A 59 -1.90 -0.43 5.11
CA LEU A 59 -0.80 0.44 5.53
C LEU A 59 -0.39 1.32 4.34
N VAL A 60 -0.44 2.64 4.50
CA VAL A 60 0.02 3.60 3.48
C VAL A 60 1.42 4.08 3.83
N ILE A 61 2.37 3.90 2.91
CA ILE A 61 3.76 4.33 3.06
C ILE A 61 4.08 5.32 1.95
N TRP A 62 4.55 6.50 2.32
CA TRP A 62 5.06 7.50 1.38
C TRP A 62 6.57 7.33 1.22
N VAL A 63 7.03 7.28 -0.02
CA VAL A 63 8.43 7.10 -0.40
C VAL A 63 8.80 8.09 -1.49
N ASP A 64 10.11 8.27 -1.72
CA ASP A 64 10.59 9.06 -2.85
C ASP A 64 10.20 8.38 -4.17
N GLU A 65 9.54 9.13 -5.06
CA GLU A 65 8.99 8.62 -6.32
C GLU A 65 10.10 8.10 -7.27
N ALA A 66 11.21 8.84 -7.40
CA ALA A 66 12.27 8.48 -8.32
C ALA A 66 13.01 7.22 -7.85
N VAL A 67 13.26 7.12 -6.54
CA VAL A 67 13.86 5.93 -5.92
C VAL A 67 12.91 4.74 -6.08
N PHE A 68 11.62 4.91 -5.78
CA PHE A 68 10.64 3.83 -5.89
C PHE A 68 10.53 3.26 -7.30
N ASN A 69 10.36 4.12 -8.31
CA ASN A 69 10.23 3.70 -9.71
C ASN A 69 11.49 2.98 -10.21
N THR A 70 12.67 3.44 -9.79
CA THR A 70 13.96 2.81 -10.14
C THR A 70 14.08 1.40 -9.55
N GLU A 71 13.77 1.23 -8.26
CA GLU A 71 13.87 -0.08 -7.63
C GLU A 71 12.77 -1.04 -8.11
N LEU A 72 11.54 -0.56 -8.33
CA LEU A 72 10.43 -1.37 -8.84
C LEU A 72 10.74 -1.93 -10.25
N ALA A 73 11.37 -1.13 -11.12
CA ALA A 73 11.80 -1.58 -12.43
C ALA A 73 12.82 -2.72 -12.36
N LYS A 74 13.74 -2.68 -11.39
CA LYS A 74 14.73 -3.76 -11.17
C LYS A 74 14.10 -5.07 -10.71
N LEU A 75 12.97 -4.99 -10.01
CA LEU A 75 12.20 -6.15 -9.55
C LEU A 75 11.36 -6.79 -10.66
N GLY A 76 11.34 -6.22 -11.88
CA GLY A 76 10.56 -6.73 -13.01
C GLY A 76 9.07 -6.43 -12.93
N GLU A 77 8.65 -5.57 -11.99
CA GLU A 77 7.25 -5.17 -11.79
C GLU A 77 6.88 -3.85 -12.50
N GLY A 78 7.76 -3.37 -13.38
CA GLY A 78 7.58 -2.13 -14.12
C GLY A 78 6.35 -2.16 -15.05
N VAL A 79 5.51 -1.14 -14.91
CA VAL A 79 4.37 -0.81 -15.77
C VAL A 79 4.76 -0.98 -17.25
N LYS A 80 4.01 -1.81 -18.00
CA LYS A 80 4.10 -1.84 -19.46
C LYS A 80 3.79 -0.44 -19.99
N SER A 81 4.75 0.12 -20.73
CA SER A 81 4.61 1.32 -21.56
C SER A 81 3.37 1.27 -22.45
#